data_AF-A0A1T2KV36-F1
#
_entry.id   AF-A0A1T2KV36-F1
#
_cell.length_a   1.000
_cell.length_b   1.000
_cell.length_c   1.000
_cell.angle_alpha   90.00
_cell.angle_beta   90.00
_cell.angle_gamma   90.00
#
_symmetry.space_group_name_H-M   'P 1'
#
loop_
_entity.id
_entity.type
_entity.pdbx_description
1 polymer ?
#
loop_
_entity_poly.entity_id
_entity_poly.type
_entity_poly.pdbx_seq_one_letter_code
_entity_poly.pdbx_strand_id
1 'polypeptide(L)'
;MKKTLLILLLTLWATLVQGAHITDKLLVGIYGKPDATTEPLKVLTSGTPVEILEKKNGFSKVRLGDDTVGWMETNYITSEKPAKVKLLELQAKTGSLQQQLREAEKELKQLRSSQATAPAPTDTESPKALTEAKAQIEQLTGELAAAKVALEQARQESGTQDSLLEAENRVLKERISKAATALRNELPTGPPPTPTNGYRFSAWHLAVLVVIILVSFISGIAYKNYGISRRYGGFKI
;
A
#
# COMPACT_ATOMS: atom_id res chain seq x y z
N MET A 1 -51.35 -17.76 -19.42
CA MET A 1 -50.97 -17.09 -18.15
C MET A 1 -49.45 -17.07 -17.87
N LYS A 2 -48.58 -17.59 -18.76
CA LYS A 2 -47.12 -17.69 -18.51
C LYS A 2 -46.29 -16.49 -19.03
N LYS A 3 -46.89 -15.58 -19.79
CA LYS A 3 -46.17 -14.46 -20.45
C LYS A 3 -46.23 -13.14 -19.68
N THR A 4 -47.16 -12.99 -18.74
CA THR A 4 -47.26 -11.83 -17.83
C THR A 4 -46.28 -11.93 -16.65
N LEU A 5 -45.87 -13.15 -16.26
CA LEU A 5 -44.87 -13.37 -15.21
C LEU A 5 -43.44 -13.00 -15.64
N LEU A 6 -43.18 -12.93 -16.96
CA LEU A 6 -41.85 -12.62 -17.50
C LEU A 6 -41.52 -11.11 -17.40
N ILE A 7 -42.54 -10.25 -17.30
CA ILE A 7 -42.37 -8.79 -17.30
C ILE A 7 -42.13 -8.25 -15.88
N LEU A 8 -42.64 -8.95 -14.84
CA LEU A 8 -42.34 -8.63 -13.44
C LEU A 8 -40.93 -9.07 -13.01
N LEU A 9 -40.31 -10.00 -13.76
CA LEU A 9 -38.94 -10.48 -13.50
C LEU A 9 -37.86 -9.51 -14.01
N LEU A 10 -38.21 -8.57 -14.90
CA LEU A 10 -37.23 -7.72 -15.58
C LEU A 10 -36.98 -6.37 -14.88
N THR A 11 -37.75 -6.02 -13.85
CA THR A 11 -37.58 -4.78 -13.06
C THR A 11 -36.71 -4.99 -11.81
N LEU A 12 -36.17 -6.19 -11.59
CA LEU A 12 -35.37 -6.56 -10.40
C LEU A 12 -33.84 -6.44 -10.61
N TRP A 13 -33.40 -5.61 -11.55
CA TRP A 13 -32.00 -5.15 -11.63
C TRP A 13 -31.89 -3.70 -11.18
N ALA A 14 -32.16 -3.48 -9.90
CA ALA A 14 -31.62 -2.32 -9.21
C ALA A 14 -30.09 -2.45 -9.20
N THR A 15 -29.42 -1.54 -9.90
CA THR A 15 -27.96 -1.46 -9.95
C THR A 15 -27.41 -1.16 -8.55
N LEU A 16 -26.81 -2.16 -7.91
CA LEU A 16 -25.97 -1.96 -6.73
C LEU A 16 -24.70 -1.24 -7.17
N VAL A 17 -24.61 0.06 -6.90
CA VAL A 17 -23.31 0.75 -6.98
C VAL A 17 -22.46 0.23 -5.83
N GLN A 18 -21.43 -0.53 -6.16
CA GLN A 18 -20.50 -1.10 -5.19
C GLN A 18 -19.35 -0.10 -5.02
N GLY A 19 -19.35 0.60 -3.88
CA GLY A 19 -18.22 1.43 -3.49
C GLY A 19 -17.00 0.54 -3.18
N ALA A 20 -15.85 0.89 -3.75
CA ALA A 20 -14.58 0.20 -3.50
C ALA A 20 -13.65 1.07 -2.64
N HIS A 21 -12.72 0.44 -1.92
CA HIS A 21 -11.70 1.11 -1.11
C HIS A 21 -10.32 0.96 -1.75
N ILE A 22 -9.52 2.04 -1.69
CA ILE A 22 -8.11 2.03 -2.10
C ILE A 22 -7.32 1.35 -0.97
N THR A 23 -6.49 0.37 -1.30
CA THR A 23 -5.69 -0.40 -0.34
C THR A 23 -4.26 0.16 -0.28
N ASP A 24 -3.73 0.37 0.93
CA ASP A 24 -2.37 0.90 1.16
C ASP A 24 -1.25 -0.16 1.02
N LYS A 25 -1.56 -1.34 0.45
CA LYS A 25 -0.59 -2.43 0.29
C LYS A 25 0.20 -2.21 -0.99
N LEU A 26 1.49 -1.90 -0.84
CA LEU A 26 2.42 -1.89 -1.98
C LEU A 26 2.71 -3.33 -2.40
N LEU A 27 2.49 -3.61 -3.69
CA LEU A 27 2.80 -4.88 -4.33
C LEU A 27 4.02 -4.68 -5.25
N VAL A 28 5.07 -5.46 -5.04
CA VAL A 28 6.33 -5.36 -5.78
C VAL A 28 6.62 -6.69 -6.46
N GLY A 29 6.87 -6.65 -7.76
CA GLY A 29 7.25 -7.84 -8.55
C GLY A 29 8.72 -8.21 -8.39
N ILE A 30 9.00 -9.51 -8.35
CA ILE A 30 10.31 -10.09 -8.59
C ILE A 30 10.38 -10.60 -10.03
N TYR A 31 11.46 -10.28 -10.73
CA TYR A 31 11.68 -10.56 -12.14
C TYR A 31 12.89 -11.51 -12.33
N GLY A 32 12.93 -12.25 -13.42
CA GLY A 32 14.07 -13.13 -13.72
C GLY A 32 15.32 -12.39 -14.18
N LYS A 33 15.16 -11.15 -14.65
CA LYS A 33 16.21 -10.26 -15.17
C LYS A 33 16.04 -8.87 -14.54
N PRO A 34 17.07 -8.00 -14.58
CA PRO A 34 16.96 -6.61 -14.12
C PRO A 34 16.12 -5.78 -15.11
N ASP A 35 14.85 -6.14 -15.25
CA ASP A 35 13.91 -5.57 -16.22
C ASP A 35 12.46 -5.73 -15.70
N ALA A 36 11.80 -4.60 -15.46
CA ALA A 36 10.42 -4.52 -14.96
C ALA A 36 9.36 -4.57 -16.07
N THR A 37 9.76 -4.67 -17.34
CA THR A 37 8.81 -4.78 -18.47
C THR A 37 8.34 -6.22 -18.70
N THR A 38 8.99 -7.19 -18.05
CA THR A 38 8.67 -8.61 -18.15
C THR A 38 7.66 -9.04 -17.09
N GLU A 39 7.00 -10.19 -17.31
CA GLU A 39 6.08 -10.74 -16.31
C GLU A 39 6.84 -11.11 -15.02
N PRO A 40 6.35 -10.69 -13.84
CA PRO A 40 7.01 -11.01 -12.58
C PRO A 40 6.89 -12.51 -12.27
N LEU A 41 7.99 -13.11 -11.83
CA LEU A 41 8.05 -14.47 -11.30
C LEU A 41 7.17 -14.63 -10.05
N LYS A 42 7.09 -13.59 -9.23
CA LYS A 42 6.33 -13.56 -7.98
C LYS A 42 6.03 -12.12 -7.58
N VAL A 43 4.88 -11.88 -6.95
CA VAL A 43 4.51 -10.59 -6.38
C VAL A 43 4.65 -10.65 -4.86
N LEU A 44 5.35 -9.68 -4.29
CA LEU A 44 5.58 -9.55 -2.86
C LEU A 44 4.79 -8.38 -2.29
N THR A 45 4.37 -8.50 -1.04
CA THR A 45 3.77 -7.41 -0.28
C THR A 45 4.84 -6.61 0.44
N SER A 46 4.56 -5.35 0.73
CA SER A 46 5.38 -4.52 1.62
C SER A 46 5.70 -5.23 2.94
N GLY A 47 6.93 -5.05 3.43
CA GLY A 47 7.42 -5.66 4.67
C GLY A 47 7.99 -7.08 4.53
N THR A 48 7.95 -7.68 3.34
CA THR A 48 8.58 -8.99 3.09
C THR A 48 10.11 -8.88 3.26
N PRO A 49 10.74 -9.66 4.17
CA PRO A 49 12.18 -9.63 4.36
C PRO A 49 12.89 -10.25 3.15
N VAL A 50 13.95 -9.58 2.69
CA VAL A 50 14.75 -10.00 1.53
C VAL A 50 16.23 -9.80 1.79
N GLU A 51 17.07 -10.70 1.29
CA GLU A 51 18.52 -10.59 1.34
C GLU A 51 19.03 -10.09 -0.02
N ILE A 52 19.88 -9.05 -0.05
CA ILE A 52 20.41 -8.50 -1.30
C ILE A 52 21.71 -9.22 -1.68
N LEU A 53 21.75 -9.80 -2.87
CA LEU A 53 22.90 -10.52 -3.41
C LEU A 53 23.75 -9.65 -4.35
N GLU A 54 23.11 -8.87 -5.22
CA GLU A 54 23.78 -8.10 -6.28
C GLU A 54 22.95 -6.86 -6.64
N LYS A 55 23.60 -5.78 -7.09
CA LYS A 55 22.93 -4.58 -7.62
C LYS A 55 23.40 -4.27 -9.03
N LYS A 56 22.48 -4.05 -9.97
CA LYS A 56 22.79 -3.76 -11.38
C LYS A 56 21.66 -2.97 -12.05
N ASN A 57 22.01 -1.87 -12.74
CA ASN A 57 21.10 -1.08 -13.58
C ASN A 57 19.80 -0.61 -12.87
N GLY A 58 19.87 -0.25 -11.59
CA GLY A 58 18.68 0.16 -10.82
C GLY A 58 17.85 -1.00 -10.27
N PHE A 59 18.24 -2.26 -10.53
CA PHE A 59 17.65 -3.46 -9.93
C PHE A 59 18.60 -4.09 -8.92
N SER A 60 18.03 -4.71 -7.90
CA SER A 60 18.76 -5.52 -6.92
C SER A 60 18.30 -6.96 -7.04
N LYS A 61 19.25 -7.87 -7.20
CA LYS A 61 19.03 -9.31 -7.10
C LYS A 61 18.88 -9.67 -5.63
N VAL A 62 17.76 -10.26 -5.28
CA VAL A 62 17.41 -10.63 -3.91
C VAL A 62 17.16 -12.12 -3.78
N ARG A 63 17.39 -12.64 -2.57
CA ARG A 63 16.98 -13.97 -2.12
C ARG A 63 15.89 -13.82 -1.06
N LEU A 64 14.84 -14.63 -1.19
CA LEU A 64 13.75 -14.73 -0.22
C LEU A 64 14.02 -15.84 0.80
N GLY A 65 13.27 -15.83 1.90
CA GLY A 65 13.35 -16.90 2.92
C GLY A 65 12.91 -18.29 2.43
N ASP A 66 12.30 -18.38 1.24
CA ASP A 66 11.96 -19.64 0.55
C ASP A 66 13.03 -20.05 -0.48
N ASP A 67 14.24 -19.48 -0.39
CA ASP A 67 15.36 -19.62 -1.33
C ASP A 67 15.08 -19.18 -2.78
N THR A 68 13.94 -18.53 -3.04
CA THR A 68 13.66 -17.95 -4.37
C THR A 68 14.59 -16.78 -4.63
N VAL A 69 15.23 -16.77 -5.81
CA VAL A 69 16.13 -15.69 -6.24
C VAL A 69 15.55 -14.97 -7.45
N GLY A 70 15.57 -13.64 -7.41
CA GLY A 70 15.22 -12.83 -8.57
C GLY A 70 15.55 -11.35 -8.39
N TRP A 71 15.23 -10.54 -9.38
CA TRP A 71 15.55 -9.12 -9.46
C TRP A 71 14.33 -8.28 -9.09
N MET A 72 14.51 -7.22 -8.30
CA MET A 72 13.47 -6.23 -8.03
C MET A 72 14.05 -4.82 -8.14
N GLU A 73 13.22 -3.81 -8.40
CA GLU A 73 13.68 -2.43 -8.47
C GLU A 73 14.25 -1.97 -7.11
N THR A 74 15.43 -1.37 -7.16
CA THR A 74 16.17 -0.92 -5.97
C THR A 74 15.42 0.17 -5.22
N ASN A 75 14.56 0.93 -5.89
CA ASN A 75 13.74 1.98 -5.28
C ASN A 75 12.76 1.44 -4.22
N TYR A 76 12.38 0.16 -4.32
CA TYR A 76 11.53 -0.51 -3.33
C TYR A 76 12.32 -1.21 -2.22
N ILE A 77 13.65 -1.21 -2.31
CA ILE A 77 14.55 -1.79 -1.32
C ILE A 77 15.32 -0.67 -0.64
N THR A 78 14.93 -0.33 0.59
CA THR A 78 15.78 0.51 1.41
C THR A 78 16.84 -0.34 2.10
N SER A 79 18.10 -0.12 1.75
CA SER A 79 19.26 -0.66 2.49
C SER A 79 19.59 0.17 3.72
N GLU A 80 19.04 1.38 3.81
CA GLU A 80 19.27 2.24 4.95
C GLU A 80 18.36 1.79 6.09
N LYS A 81 18.99 1.26 7.16
CA LYS A 81 18.27 0.97 8.40
C LYS A 81 17.45 2.21 8.77
N PRO A 82 16.14 2.10 9.02
CA PRO A 82 15.31 3.23 9.40
C PRO A 82 15.99 4.02 10.53
N ALA A 83 15.89 5.35 10.50
CA ALA A 83 16.46 6.22 11.54
C ALA A 83 16.05 5.75 12.95
N LYS A 84 14.82 5.25 13.09
CA LYS A 84 14.29 4.62 14.30
C LYS A 84 15.09 3.40 14.78
N VAL A 85 15.53 2.54 13.86
CA VAL A 85 16.37 1.37 14.19
C VAL A 85 17.77 1.80 14.62
N LYS A 86 18.38 2.76 13.92
CA LYS A 86 19.68 3.34 14.32
C LYS A 86 19.59 3.96 15.74
N LEU A 87 18.52 4.71 16.03
CA LEU A 87 18.30 5.30 17.35
C LEU A 87 18.19 4.24 18.47
N LEU A 88 17.44 3.16 18.22
CA LEU A 88 17.32 2.04 19.17
C LEU A 88 18.66 1.34 19.43
N GLU A 89 19.47 1.14 18.39
CA GLU A 89 20.82 0.57 18.53
C GLU A 89 21.74 1.48 19.34
N LEU A 90 21.72 2.79 19.09
CA LEU A 90 22.48 3.76 19.88
C LEU A 90 22.02 3.79 21.35
N GLN A 91 20.70 3.72 21.60
CA GLN A 91 20.14 3.62 22.95
C GLN A 91 20.66 2.38 23.67
N ALA A 92 20.62 1.22 23.02
CA ALA A 92 21.14 -0.03 23.59
C ALA A 92 22.64 0.08 23.91
N LYS A 93 23.44 0.67 23.01
CA LYS A 93 24.89 0.87 23.22
C LYS A 93 25.18 1.80 24.40
N THR A 94 24.41 2.87 24.59
CA THR A 94 24.57 3.74 25.77
C THR A 94 24.25 2.99 27.07
N GLY A 95 23.21 2.15 27.06
CA GLY A 95 22.85 1.29 28.19
C GLY A 95 23.96 0.29 28.55
N SER A 96 24.54 -0.37 27.56
CA SER A 96 25.62 -1.34 27.79
C SER A 96 26.91 -0.68 28.30
N LEU A 97 27.30 0.46 27.72
CA LEU A 97 28.47 1.22 28.19
C LEU A 97 28.28 1.69 29.64
N GLN A 98 27.07 2.14 29.99
CA GLN A 98 26.77 2.56 31.36
C GLN A 98 26.83 1.38 32.34
N GLN A 99 26.44 0.17 31.92
CA GLN A 99 26.58 -1.02 32.74
C GLN A 99 28.05 -1.40 32.94
N GLN A 100 28.85 -1.44 31.87
CA GLN A 100 30.28 -1.73 31.95
C GLN A 100 31.00 -0.76 32.89
N LEU A 101 30.65 0.52 32.84
CA LEU A 101 31.19 1.54 33.74
C LEU A 101 30.87 1.25 35.21
N ARG A 102 29.62 0.88 35.54
CA ARG A 102 29.24 0.51 36.90
C ARG A 102 29.98 -0.74 37.40
N GLU A 103 30.20 -1.72 36.52
CA GLU A 103 30.96 -2.93 36.84
C GLU A 103 32.44 -2.61 37.09
N ALA A 104 33.07 -1.82 36.22
CA ALA A 104 34.46 -1.39 36.37
C ALA A 104 34.66 -0.55 37.66
N GLU A 105 33.72 0.34 37.99
CA GLU A 105 33.76 1.10 39.25
C GLU A 105 33.66 0.19 40.48
N LYS A 106 32.81 -0.84 40.41
CA LYS A 106 32.66 -1.83 41.49
C LYS A 106 33.93 -2.65 41.67
N GLU A 107 34.55 -3.10 40.58
CA GLU A 107 35.80 -3.84 40.59
C GLU A 107 36.94 -2.98 41.17
N LEU A 108 37.05 -1.72 40.76
CA LEU A 108 38.01 -0.77 41.32
C LEU A 108 37.82 -0.61 42.83
N LYS A 109 36.57 -0.51 43.31
CA LYS A 109 36.27 -0.42 44.74
C LYS A 109 36.70 -1.69 45.49
N GLN A 110 36.50 -2.87 44.91
CA GLN A 110 36.93 -4.15 45.49
C GLN A 110 38.45 -4.32 45.52
N LEU A 111 39.15 -3.92 44.44
CA LEU A 111 40.61 -3.89 44.39
C LEU A 111 41.19 -2.95 45.46
N ARG A 112 40.60 -1.76 45.62
CA ARG A 112 40.95 -0.79 46.67
C ARG A 112 40.78 -1.35 48.08
N SER A 113 39.65 -2.02 48.38
CA SER A 113 39.42 -2.59 49.71
C SER A 113 40.35 -3.76 50.02
N SER A 114 40.66 -4.59 49.01
CA SER A 114 41.59 -5.72 49.16
C SER A 114 43.01 -5.22 49.42
N GLN A 115 43.42 -4.13 48.76
CA GLN A 115 44.70 -3.49 48.98
C GLN A 115 44.82 -2.84 50.38
N ALA A 116 43.73 -2.28 50.92
CA ALA A 116 43.72 -1.68 52.26
C ALA A 116 43.81 -2.71 53.41
N THR A 117 43.52 -4.00 53.13
CA THR A 117 43.46 -5.07 54.14
C THR A 117 44.72 -5.95 54.13
N ALA A 118 45.59 -5.83 53.12
CA ALA A 118 46.82 -6.62 52.99
C ALA A 118 48.03 -5.91 53.66
N PRO A 119 48.86 -6.60 54.47
CA PRO A 119 50.06 -6.02 55.07
C PRO A 119 51.17 -5.84 54.01
N ALA A 120 51.73 -4.62 53.95
CA ALA A 120 52.92 -4.13 53.23
C ALA A 120 53.36 -4.85 51.91
N PRO A 121 53.33 -4.16 50.74
CA PRO A 121 53.45 -4.79 49.43
C PRO A 121 54.90 -5.05 49.01
N THR A 122 55.20 -6.27 48.59
CA THR A 122 56.43 -6.61 47.85
C THR A 122 56.16 -6.71 46.33
N ASP A 123 54.89 -6.67 45.90
CA ASP A 123 54.51 -6.95 44.51
C ASP A 123 54.17 -5.67 43.73
N THR A 124 54.96 -5.42 42.69
CA THR A 124 54.86 -4.28 41.75
C THR A 124 53.65 -4.36 40.80
N GLU A 125 52.91 -5.48 40.80
CA GLU A 125 51.76 -5.73 39.92
C GLU A 125 50.46 -5.05 40.39
N SER A 126 50.27 -4.92 41.70
CA SER A 126 49.07 -4.31 42.30
C SER A 126 48.85 -2.82 41.99
N PRO A 127 49.87 -1.93 41.98
CA PRO A 127 49.66 -0.53 41.58
C PRO A 127 49.36 -0.37 40.08
N LYS A 128 49.89 -1.25 39.22
CA LYS A 128 49.65 -1.23 37.77
C LYS A 128 48.18 -1.53 37.43
N ALA A 129 47.61 -2.57 38.03
CA ALA A 129 46.20 -2.91 37.84
C ALA A 129 45.24 -1.77 38.23
N LEU A 130 45.59 -1.01 39.27
CA LEU A 130 44.82 0.15 39.73
C LEU A 130 44.91 1.35 38.78
N THR A 131 46.06 1.56 38.14
CA THR A 131 46.21 2.59 37.10
C THR A 131 45.50 2.20 35.81
N GLU A 132 45.56 0.92 35.42
CA GLU A 132 44.88 0.39 34.23
C GLU A 132 43.35 0.45 34.39
N ALA A 133 42.81 0.03 35.54
CA ALA A 133 41.38 0.09 35.81
C ALA A 133 40.84 1.54 35.81
N LYS A 134 41.61 2.50 36.32
CA LYS A 134 41.26 3.93 36.24
C LYS A 134 41.26 4.45 34.81
N ALA A 135 42.28 4.10 34.03
CA ALA A 135 42.36 4.50 32.61
C ALA A 135 41.19 3.92 31.80
N GLN A 136 40.79 2.68 32.10
CA GLN A 136 39.64 2.04 31.45
C GLN A 136 38.31 2.71 31.81
N ILE A 137 38.13 3.14 33.06
CA ILE A 137 36.95 3.95 33.45
C ILE A 137 36.95 5.29 32.72
N GLU A 138 38.09 5.97 32.64
CA GLU A 138 38.20 7.24 31.91
C GLU A 138 37.85 7.06 30.43
N GLN A 139 38.35 5.99 29.79
CA GLN A 139 37.98 5.64 28.42
C GLN A 139 36.49 5.38 28.27
N LEU A 140 35.90 4.53 29.13
CA LEU A 140 34.46 4.21 29.10
C LEU A 140 33.59 5.45 29.34
N THR A 141 34.02 6.37 30.22
CA THR A 141 33.32 7.65 30.42
C THR A 141 33.36 8.52 29.18
N GLY A 142 34.50 8.57 28.47
CA GLY A 142 34.66 9.29 27.21
C GLY A 142 33.81 8.71 26.09
N GLU A 143 33.81 7.39 25.93
CA GLU A 143 32.98 6.68 24.96
C GLU A 143 31.48 6.89 25.25
N LEU A 144 31.08 6.90 26.52
CA LEU A 144 29.70 7.14 26.93
C LEU A 144 29.27 8.60 26.68
N ALA A 145 30.15 9.57 26.91
CA ALA A 145 29.90 10.97 26.57
C ALA A 145 29.72 11.14 25.05
N ALA A 146 30.62 10.57 24.24
CA ALA A 146 30.52 10.60 22.79
C ALA A 146 29.25 9.89 22.27
N ALA A 147 28.92 8.72 22.83
CA ALA A 147 27.72 7.97 22.45
C ALA A 147 26.42 8.73 22.80
N LYS A 148 26.38 9.46 23.91
CA LYS A 148 25.24 10.33 24.27
C LYS A 148 25.06 11.49 23.30
N VAL A 149 26.15 12.14 22.88
CA VAL A 149 26.10 13.22 21.89
C VAL A 149 25.58 12.69 20.54
N ALA A 150 26.12 11.55 20.09
CA ALA A 150 25.67 10.92 18.84
C ALA A 150 24.20 10.51 18.90
N LEU A 151 23.71 10.06 20.05
CA LEU A 151 22.30 9.72 20.25
C LEU A 151 21.38 10.94 20.18
N GLU A 152 21.78 12.07 20.75
CA GLU A 152 21.01 13.31 20.68
C GLU A 152 20.98 13.85 19.24
N GLN A 153 22.11 13.79 18.53
CA GLN A 153 22.19 14.16 17.11
C GLN A 153 21.26 13.28 16.26
N ALA A 154 21.32 11.95 16.41
CA ALA A 154 20.44 11.03 15.69
C ALA A 154 18.95 11.28 15.99
N ARG A 155 18.62 11.70 17.22
CA ARG A 155 17.26 12.05 17.62
C ARG A 155 16.78 13.33 16.93
N GLN A 156 17.64 14.35 16.85
CA GLN A 156 17.35 15.59 16.15
C GLN A 156 17.19 15.35 14.65
N GLU A 157 18.10 14.61 14.03
CA GLU A 157 18.03 14.24 12.62
C GLU A 157 16.72 13.51 12.29
N SER A 158 16.35 12.50 13.09
CA SER A 158 15.08 11.79 12.92
C SER A 158 13.88 12.75 13.01
N GLY A 159 13.86 13.67 13.99
CA GLY A 159 12.78 14.64 14.12
C GLY A 159 12.70 15.62 12.95
N THR A 160 13.85 16.09 12.44
CA THR A 160 13.89 16.94 11.24
C THR A 160 13.40 16.21 10.00
N GLN A 161 13.75 14.93 9.85
CA GLN A 161 13.32 14.13 8.72
C GLN A 161 11.81 13.86 8.74
N ASP A 162 11.23 13.57 9.91
CA ASP A 162 9.79 13.39 10.07
C ASP A 162 9.02 14.68 9.71
N SER A 163 9.48 15.83 10.20
CA SER A 163 8.85 17.12 9.86
C SER A 163 8.97 17.49 8.37
N LEU A 164 10.08 17.15 7.72
CA LEU A 164 10.24 17.34 6.28
C LEU A 164 9.27 16.45 5.49
N LEU A 165 9.17 15.17 5.85
CA LEU A 165 8.24 14.23 5.20
C LEU A 165 6.79 14.66 5.38
N GLU A 166 6.41 15.18 6.55
CA GLU A 166 5.08 15.74 6.77
C GLU A 166 4.82 16.97 5.89
N ALA A 167 5.80 17.86 5.75
CA ALA A 167 5.70 19.03 4.88
C ALA A 167 5.56 18.62 3.40
N GLU A 168 6.37 17.67 2.93
CA GLU A 168 6.27 17.12 1.57
C GLU A 168 4.91 16.48 1.33
N ASN A 169 4.44 15.64 2.25
CA ASN A 169 3.12 15.01 2.16
C ASN A 169 2.00 16.04 2.12
N ARG A 170 2.11 17.14 2.88
CA ARG A 170 1.15 18.24 2.82
C ARG A 170 1.16 18.91 1.45
N VAL A 171 2.33 19.25 0.91
CA VAL A 171 2.46 19.87 -0.41
C VAL A 171 1.93 18.95 -1.51
N LEU A 172 2.22 17.65 -1.44
CA LEU A 172 1.70 16.66 -2.39
C LEU A 172 0.17 16.58 -2.32
N LYS A 173 -0.42 16.55 -1.11
CA LYS A 173 -1.87 16.62 -0.94
C LYS A 173 -2.48 17.88 -1.53
N GLU A 174 -1.84 19.04 -1.33
CA GLU A 174 -2.27 20.30 -1.93
C GLU A 174 -2.16 20.30 -3.46
N ARG A 175 -1.12 19.66 -4.03
CA ARG A 175 -0.98 19.50 -5.48
C ARG A 175 -2.05 18.57 -6.06
N ILE A 176 -2.33 17.47 -5.38
CA ILE A 176 -3.38 16.52 -5.76
C ILE A 176 -4.75 17.21 -5.71
N SER A 177 -5.04 17.98 -4.66
CA SER A 177 -6.32 18.69 -4.55
C SER A 177 -6.46 19.75 -5.64
N LYS A 178 -5.42 20.54 -5.92
CA LYS A 178 -5.40 21.51 -7.03
C LYS A 178 -5.62 20.84 -8.38
N ALA A 179 -4.91 19.74 -8.65
CA ALA A 179 -5.10 18.97 -9.88
C ALA A 179 -6.53 18.41 -9.99
N ALA A 180 -7.08 17.88 -8.90
CA ALA A 180 -8.46 17.39 -8.87
C ALA A 180 -9.48 18.52 -9.13
N THR A 181 -9.26 19.72 -8.58
CA THR A 181 -10.13 20.88 -8.86
C THR A 181 -10.00 21.40 -10.28
N ALA A 182 -8.80 21.39 -10.86
CA ALA A 182 -8.60 21.76 -12.26
C ALA A 182 -9.35 20.79 -13.19
N LEU A 183 -9.21 19.48 -12.95
CA LEU A 183 -9.92 18.45 -13.71
C LEU A 183 -11.45 18.56 -13.55
N ARG A 184 -11.93 18.89 -12.33
CA ARG A 184 -13.35 19.16 -12.05
C ARG A 184 -13.89 20.34 -12.86
N ASN A 185 -13.08 21.37 -13.07
CA ASN A 185 -13.47 22.59 -13.79
C ASN A 185 -13.33 22.45 -15.32
N GLU A 186 -12.46 21.55 -15.79
CA GLU A 186 -12.32 21.23 -17.22
C GLU A 186 -13.33 20.19 -17.74
N LEU A 187 -14.05 19.49 -16.84
CA LEU A 187 -15.23 18.72 -17.23
C LEU A 187 -16.28 19.69 -17.77
N PRO A 188 -16.75 19.53 -19.03
CA PRO A 188 -17.69 20.45 -19.62
C PRO A 188 -18.96 20.52 -18.76
N THR A 189 -19.23 21.69 -18.18
CA THR A 189 -20.48 22.03 -17.48
C THR A 189 -21.63 22.29 -18.45
N GLY A 190 -21.46 21.96 -19.73
CA GLY A 190 -22.53 21.98 -20.71
C GLY A 190 -23.54 20.86 -20.43
N PRO A 191 -24.82 21.05 -20.75
CA PRO A 191 -25.77 19.94 -20.77
C PRO A 191 -25.18 18.82 -21.65
N PRO A 192 -25.39 17.53 -21.30
CA PRO A 192 -24.92 16.42 -22.10
C PRO A 192 -25.31 16.65 -23.57
N PRO A 193 -24.48 16.25 -24.56
CA PRO A 193 -24.86 16.38 -25.96
C PRO A 193 -26.24 15.76 -26.11
N THR A 194 -27.22 16.58 -26.48
CA THR A 194 -28.56 16.07 -26.77
C THR A 194 -28.36 15.08 -27.91
N PRO A 195 -28.84 13.82 -27.77
CA PRO A 195 -28.70 12.85 -28.84
C PRO A 195 -29.37 13.41 -30.08
N THR A 196 -28.56 13.87 -31.03
CA THR A 196 -29.01 14.31 -32.34
C THR A 196 -29.43 13.05 -33.08
N ASN A 197 -30.71 12.98 -33.42
CA ASN A 197 -31.40 11.89 -34.10
C ASN A 197 -31.65 10.60 -33.30
N GLY A 198 -32.33 10.72 -32.18
CA GLY A 198 -33.29 9.69 -31.79
C GLY A 198 -34.62 9.93 -32.52
N TYR A 199 -35.14 8.94 -33.26
CA TYR A 199 -36.52 9.00 -33.79
C TYR A 199 -37.48 9.30 -32.64
N ARG A 200 -38.03 10.52 -32.59
CA ARG A 200 -39.03 10.88 -31.60
C ARG A 200 -40.33 10.22 -32.03
N PHE A 201 -40.66 9.07 -31.44
CA PHE A 201 -41.96 8.43 -31.61
C PHE A 201 -43.06 9.38 -31.10
N SER A 202 -43.62 10.19 -32.00
CA SER A 202 -44.82 10.99 -31.70
C SER A 202 -45.99 10.05 -31.45
N ALA A 203 -46.92 10.44 -30.57
CA ALA A 203 -48.12 9.67 -30.21
C ALA A 203 -48.93 9.20 -31.43
N TRP A 204 -48.86 9.92 -32.54
CA TRP A 204 -49.46 9.52 -33.82
C TRP A 204 -48.91 8.19 -34.36
N HIS A 205 -47.62 7.88 -34.18
CA HIS A 205 -47.04 6.60 -34.64
C HIS A 205 -47.59 5.40 -33.85
N LEU A 206 -47.86 5.59 -32.55
CA LEU A 206 -48.54 4.59 -31.73
C LEU A 206 -49.97 4.35 -32.22
N ALA A 207 -50.70 5.42 -32.59
CA ALA A 207 -52.04 5.30 -33.15
C ALA A 207 -52.03 4.53 -34.49
N VAL A 208 -51.09 4.84 -35.39
CA VAL A 208 -50.92 4.11 -36.66
C VAL A 208 -50.60 2.63 -36.44
N LEU A 209 -49.73 2.32 -35.47
CA LEU A 209 -49.38 0.94 -35.14
C LEU A 209 -50.59 0.14 -34.61
N VAL A 210 -51.44 0.76 -33.79
CA VAL A 210 -52.70 0.15 -33.32
C VAL A 210 -53.67 -0.10 -34.47
N VAL A 211 -53.79 0.85 -35.41
CA VAL A 211 -54.66 0.68 -36.59
C VAL A 211 -54.17 -0.47 -37.47
N ILE A 212 -52.86 -0.61 -37.71
CA ILE A 212 -52.28 -1.71 -38.49
C ILE A 212 -52.59 -3.07 -37.84
N ILE A 213 -52.51 -3.15 -36.51
CA ILE A 213 -52.84 -4.37 -35.77
C ILE A 213 -54.33 -4.71 -35.91
N LEU A 214 -55.23 -3.72 -35.81
CA LEU A 214 -56.67 -3.93 -35.96
C LEU A 214 -57.06 -4.37 -37.38
N VAL A 215 -56.49 -3.73 -38.41
CA VAL A 215 -56.73 -4.11 -39.82
C VAL A 215 -56.24 -5.53 -40.08
N SER A 216 -55.07 -5.90 -39.55
CA SER A 216 -54.53 -7.25 -39.69
C SER A 216 -55.43 -8.30 -39.02
N PHE A 217 -56.00 -7.96 -37.85
CA PHE A 217 -56.92 -8.84 -37.13
C PHE A 217 -58.25 -9.04 -37.88
N ILE A 218 -58.85 -7.96 -38.39
CA ILE A 218 -60.10 -8.02 -39.17
C ILE A 218 -59.88 -8.80 -40.47
N SER A 219 -58.78 -8.53 -41.17
CA SER A 219 -58.44 -9.23 -42.41
C SER A 219 -58.21 -10.74 -42.17
N GLY A 220 -57.59 -11.10 -41.04
CA GLY A 220 -57.45 -12.50 -40.63
C GLY A 220 -58.78 -13.21 -40.34
N ILE A 221 -59.72 -12.53 -39.68
CA ILE A 221 -61.07 -13.06 -39.45
C ILE A 221 -61.82 -13.24 -40.79
N ALA A 222 -61.76 -12.24 -41.67
CA ALA A 222 -62.40 -12.29 -42.98
C ALA A 222 -61.84 -13.43 -43.83
N TYR A 223 -60.53 -13.65 -43.83
CA TYR A 223 -59.90 -14.77 -44.54
C TYR A 223 -60.37 -16.13 -44.01
N LYS A 224 -60.46 -16.29 -42.69
CA LYS A 224 -60.99 -17.52 -42.08
C LYS A 224 -62.45 -17.76 -42.46
N ASN A 225 -63.27 -16.72 -42.46
CA ASN A 225 -64.68 -16.82 -42.88
C ASN A 225 -64.84 -17.11 -44.38
N TYR A 226 -63.98 -16.54 -45.24
CA TYR A 226 -64.02 -16.77 -46.69
C TYR A 226 -63.75 -18.24 -47.06
N GLY A 227 -62.94 -18.95 -46.26
CA GLY A 227 -62.68 -20.38 -46.44
C GLY A 227 -63.84 -21.29 -46.01
N ILE A 228 -64.59 -20.91 -44.97
CA ILE A 228 -65.71 -21.72 -44.44
C ILE A 228 -66.94 -21.64 -45.36
N SER A 229 -67.20 -20.46 -45.96
CA SER A 229 -68.34 -20.25 -46.87
C SER A 229 -68.26 -21.03 -48.19
N ARG A 230 -67.07 -21.46 -48.63
CA ARG A 230 -66.92 -22.28 -49.84
C ARG A 230 -67.11 -23.78 -49.62
N ARG A 231 -67.11 -24.26 -48.36
CA ARG A 231 -67.26 -25.70 -48.04
C ARG A 231 -68.63 -26.05 -47.45
N TYR A 232 -69.35 -25.08 -46.89
CA TYR A 232 -70.70 -25.29 -46.38
C TYR A 232 -71.60 -24.18 -46.93
N GLY A 233 -72.40 -24.54 -47.93
CA GLY A 233 -73.25 -23.62 -48.69
C GLY A 233 -74.31 -22.94 -47.82
N GLY A 234 -73.98 -21.73 -47.34
CA GLY A 234 -74.96 -20.71 -46.99
C GLY A 234 -75.97 -21.08 -45.90
N PHE A 235 -75.53 -21.63 -44.77
CA PHE A 235 -76.38 -21.69 -43.57
C PHE A 235 -75.98 -20.58 -42.60
N LYS A 236 -76.86 -19.61 -42.40
CA LYS A 236 -76.73 -18.55 -41.39
C LYS A 236 -77.25 -19.09 -40.05
N ILE A 237 -76.46 -18.93 -38.98
CA ILE A 237 -76.95 -18.93 -37.60
C ILE A 237 -76.70 -17.52 -37.09
#